data_AF-A0A2E3MVP5-F1
#
_entry.id   AF-A0A2E3MVP5-F1
#
_cell.length_a   1.000
_cell.length_b   1.000
_cell.length_c   1.000
_cell.angle_alpha   90.00
_cell.angle_beta   90.00
_cell.angle_gamma   90.00
#
_symmetry.space_group_name_H-M   'P 1'
#
loop_
_entity.id
_entity.type
_entity.pdbx_description
1 polymer ?
#
loop_
_entity_poly.entity_id
_entity_poly.type
_entity_poly.pdbx_seq_one_letter_code
_entity_poly.pdbx_strand_id
1 'polypeptide(L)'
;MDDSFDPYRIWLGIPLSEQPADHYRLLGIARFETDPEVIENAANRQMSYLRTFQSGAHVGLAQRLLNEVSAAKICLLHPDRRNAYDSQLQANPVTPAEAVSAKLAHGEPADNQGTPATRITTSSAPEAPPLPQVRTALPPRTRRASPWPLLLAMMLIVILLGALIVFFNRRDHSKPDKSSSTGANPIDSTDNRLQQPAWDWLAT
;
A
#
# COMPACT_ATOMS: atom_id res chain seq x y z
N MET A 1 7.41 -16.90 25.75
CA MET A 1 6.77 -15.57 25.57
C MET A 1 7.40 -14.94 24.35
N ASP A 2 6.92 -15.30 23.16
CA ASP A 2 7.30 -14.64 21.91
C ASP A 2 6.33 -13.47 21.67
N ASP A 3 6.31 -12.51 22.59
CA ASP A 3 5.54 -11.27 22.46
C ASP A 3 6.29 -10.26 21.56
N SER A 4 6.82 -10.74 20.43
CA SER A 4 7.31 -9.86 19.38
C SER A 4 6.13 -9.09 18.79
N PHE A 5 6.30 -7.79 18.62
CA PHE A 5 5.27 -6.91 18.08
C PHE A 5 4.92 -7.33 16.63
N ASP A 6 3.75 -7.95 16.44
CA ASP A 6 3.21 -8.30 15.13
C ASP A 6 2.27 -7.19 14.62
N PRO A 7 2.68 -6.38 13.63
CA PRO A 7 1.87 -5.26 13.15
C PRO A 7 0.63 -5.73 12.36
N TYR A 8 0.63 -6.93 11.76
CA TYR A 8 -0.54 -7.46 11.07
C TYR A 8 -1.65 -7.80 12.06
N ARG A 9 -1.29 -8.48 13.16
CA ARG A 9 -2.24 -8.81 14.23
C ARG A 9 -2.73 -7.56 14.96
N ILE A 10 -1.82 -6.67 15.34
CA ILE A 10 -2.14 -5.53 16.22
C ILE A 10 -2.88 -4.42 15.47
N TRP A 11 -2.49 -4.10 14.23
CA TRP A 11 -3.09 -2.99 13.48
C TRP A 11 -4.13 -3.44 12.46
N LEU A 12 -3.91 -4.54 11.75
CA LEU A 12 -4.84 -5.00 10.71
C LEU A 12 -5.82 -6.07 11.22
N GLY A 13 -5.64 -6.58 12.44
CA GLY A 13 -6.47 -7.62 13.02
C GLY A 13 -6.30 -8.99 12.35
N ILE A 14 -5.18 -9.22 11.66
CA ILE A 14 -4.92 -10.46 10.91
C ILE A 14 -4.14 -11.42 11.81
N PRO A 15 -4.75 -12.52 12.30
CA PRO A 15 -4.08 -13.47 13.17
C PRO A 15 -2.98 -14.23 12.41
N LEU A 16 -2.01 -14.81 13.14
CA LEU A 16 -0.95 -15.63 12.56
C LEU A 16 -1.50 -16.81 11.73
N SER A 17 -2.66 -17.34 12.12
CA SER A 17 -3.38 -18.39 11.40
C SER A 17 -4.06 -17.90 10.12
N GLU A 18 -3.89 -16.65 9.71
CA GLU A 18 -4.33 -16.11 8.42
C GLU A 18 -3.16 -15.46 7.66
N GLN A 19 -1.92 -15.68 8.12
CA GLN A 19 -0.72 -15.19 7.46
C GLN A 19 -0.11 -16.29 6.56
N PRO A 20 0.41 -15.94 5.37
CA PRO A 20 0.54 -14.58 4.83
C PRO A 20 -0.80 -14.00 4.34
N ALA A 21 -1.02 -12.72 4.64
CA ALA A 21 -2.25 -12.02 4.26
C ALA A 21 -2.35 -11.86 2.74
N ASP A 22 -3.52 -12.19 2.17
CA ASP A 22 -3.84 -11.84 0.78
C ASP A 22 -4.21 -10.34 0.64
N HIS A 23 -4.32 -9.86 -0.60
CA HIS A 23 -4.62 -8.45 -0.87
C HIS A 23 -5.99 -8.02 -0.29
N TYR A 24 -6.95 -8.94 -0.21
CA TYR A 24 -8.28 -8.66 0.34
C TYR A 24 -8.27 -8.55 1.86
N ARG A 25 -7.49 -9.41 2.53
CA ARG A 25 -7.23 -9.38 3.98
C ARG A 25 -6.51 -8.11 4.38
N LEU A 26 -5.50 -7.66 3.62
CA LEU A 26 -4.80 -6.40 3.89
C LEU A 26 -5.76 -5.19 3.87
N LEU A 27 -6.77 -5.20 2.99
CA LEU A 27 -7.77 -4.13 2.91
C LEU A 27 -8.91 -4.31 3.93
N GLY A 28 -9.07 -5.51 4.51
CA GLY A 28 -10.16 -5.85 5.41
C GLY A 28 -11.50 -5.93 4.70
N ILE A 29 -11.54 -6.50 3.49
CA ILE A 29 -12.75 -6.70 2.68
C ILE A 29 -12.98 -8.19 2.36
N ALA A 30 -14.13 -8.48 1.75
CA ALA A 30 -14.44 -9.82 1.26
C ALA A 30 -13.45 -10.22 0.15
N ARG A 31 -13.05 -11.49 0.14
CA ARG A 31 -12.21 -12.05 -0.93
C ARG A 31 -13.00 -12.02 -2.24
N PHE A 32 -12.31 -11.69 -3.34
CA PHE A 32 -12.91 -11.52 -4.67
C PHE A 32 -13.93 -10.37 -4.77
N GLU A 33 -13.83 -9.36 -3.91
CA GLU A 33 -14.58 -8.11 -4.08
C GLU A 33 -14.23 -7.46 -5.43
N THR A 34 -15.25 -6.99 -6.15
CA THR A 34 -15.11 -6.43 -7.49
C THR A 34 -15.53 -4.97 -7.60
N ASP A 35 -16.27 -4.45 -6.62
CA ASP A 35 -16.72 -3.07 -6.59
C ASP A 35 -15.51 -2.14 -6.33
N PRO A 36 -15.14 -1.27 -7.31
CA PRO A 36 -14.00 -0.37 -7.15
C PRO A 36 -14.19 0.64 -6.01
N GLU A 37 -15.42 1.08 -5.71
CA GLU A 37 -15.67 2.02 -4.62
C GLU A 37 -15.41 1.36 -3.26
N VAL A 38 -15.81 0.10 -3.10
CA VAL A 38 -15.55 -0.68 -1.87
C VAL A 38 -14.05 -0.87 -1.67
N ILE A 39 -13.32 -1.26 -2.72
CA ILE A 39 -11.87 -1.47 -2.69
C ILE A 39 -11.15 -0.16 -2.34
N GLU A 40 -11.50 0.94 -3.00
CA GLU A 40 -10.87 2.23 -2.77
C GLU A 40 -11.13 2.74 -1.34
N ASN A 41 -12.38 2.69 -0.88
CA ASN A 41 -12.73 3.14 0.46
C ASN A 41 -12.02 2.32 1.54
N ALA A 42 -11.92 1.00 1.36
CA ALA A 42 -11.21 0.13 2.28
C ALA A 42 -9.70 0.42 2.33
N ALA A 43 -9.06 0.57 1.17
CA ALA A 43 -7.65 0.93 1.10
C ALA A 43 -7.36 2.29 1.75
N ASN A 44 -8.19 3.31 1.46
CA ASN A 44 -8.03 4.65 2.02
C ASN A 44 -8.19 4.66 3.54
N ARG A 45 -9.12 3.85 4.09
CA ARG A 45 -9.29 3.65 5.54
C ARG A 45 -8.03 3.05 6.15
N GLN A 46 -7.52 1.96 5.57
CA GLN A 46 -6.32 1.30 6.08
C GLN A 46 -5.09 2.20 6.03
N MET A 47 -4.88 2.90 4.91
CA MET A 47 -3.77 3.85 4.79
C MET A 47 -3.86 4.99 5.80
N SER A 48 -5.05 5.54 6.02
CA SER A 48 -5.27 6.60 7.00
C SER A 48 -4.94 6.13 8.41
N TYR A 49 -5.37 4.91 8.77
CA TYR A 49 -5.04 4.32 10.07
C TYR A 49 -3.54 4.07 10.23
N LEU A 50 -2.89 3.47 9.24
CA LEU A 50 -1.45 3.18 9.31
C LEU A 50 -0.58 4.44 9.37
N ARG A 51 -1.01 5.54 8.73
CA ARG A 51 -0.33 6.84 8.83
C ARG A 51 -0.28 7.40 10.26
N THR A 52 -1.21 7.01 11.13
CA THR A 52 -1.18 7.44 12.55
C THR A 52 0.04 6.90 13.31
N PHE A 53 0.68 5.84 12.80
CA PHE A 53 1.86 5.22 13.41
C PHE A 53 3.20 5.69 12.79
N GLN A 54 3.17 6.63 11.84
CA GLN A 54 4.37 7.13 11.15
C GLN A 54 5.23 8.10 11.98
N SER A 55 4.90 8.33 13.26
CA SER A 55 5.67 9.19 14.17
C SER A 55 6.13 8.47 15.46
N GLY A 56 6.00 7.14 15.54
CA GLY A 56 6.32 6.36 16.74
C GLY A 56 7.46 5.34 16.58
N ALA A 57 7.69 4.51 17.59
CA ALA A 57 8.76 3.49 17.60
C ALA A 57 8.70 2.48 16.44
N HIS A 58 7.53 2.34 15.80
CA HIS A 58 7.26 1.37 14.74
C HIS A 58 7.11 2.00 13.33
N VAL A 59 7.68 3.20 13.08
CA VAL A 59 7.59 3.87 11.77
C VAL A 59 7.97 2.96 10.60
N GLY A 60 9.04 2.17 10.75
CA GLY A 60 9.49 1.26 9.69
C GLY A 60 8.45 0.18 9.34
N LEU A 61 7.74 -0.34 10.34
CA LEU A 61 6.67 -1.33 10.14
C LEU A 61 5.43 -0.67 9.52
N ALA A 62 5.06 0.53 9.99
CA ALA A 62 3.95 1.29 9.43
C ALA A 62 4.19 1.63 7.95
N GLN A 63 5.40 2.03 7.59
CA GLN A 63 5.78 2.32 6.21
C GLN A 63 5.73 1.08 5.32
N ARG A 64 6.19 -0.08 5.82
CA ARG A 64 6.10 -1.34 5.09
C ARG A 64 4.63 -1.69 4.79
N LEU A 65 3.77 -1.67 5.80
CA LEU A 65 2.35 -1.98 5.61
C LEU A 65 1.65 -0.98 4.70
N LEU A 66 2.02 0.30 4.74
CA LEU A 66 1.49 1.30 3.80
C LEU A 66 1.84 0.96 2.35
N ASN A 67 3.06 0.48 2.10
CA ASN A 67 3.48 0.04 0.77
C ASN A 67 2.69 -1.19 0.32
N GLU A 68 2.46 -2.16 1.21
CA GLU A 68 1.67 -3.36 0.92
C GLU A 68 0.21 -3.04 0.63
N VAL A 69 -0.44 -2.20 1.44
CA VAL A 69 -1.81 -1.73 1.22
C VAL A 69 -1.92 -0.93 -0.09
N SER A 70 -0.90 -0.13 -0.42
CA SER A 70 -0.84 0.61 -1.69
C SER A 70 -0.73 -0.32 -2.89
N ALA A 71 0.15 -1.31 -2.83
CA ALA A 71 0.28 -2.33 -3.87
C ALA A 71 -1.05 -3.11 -4.04
N ALA A 72 -1.70 -3.45 -2.92
CA ALA A 72 -2.99 -4.13 -2.94
C ALA A 72 -4.08 -3.28 -3.59
N LYS A 73 -4.19 -1.99 -3.24
CA LYS A 73 -5.10 -1.04 -3.88
C LYS A 73 -4.90 -1.00 -5.40
N ILE A 74 -3.65 -0.82 -5.85
CA ILE A 74 -3.33 -0.70 -7.28
C ILE A 74 -3.67 -2.00 -8.02
N CYS A 75 -3.37 -3.16 -7.43
CA CYS A 75 -3.68 -4.45 -8.03
C CYS A 75 -5.18 -4.66 -8.18
N LEU A 76 -5.95 -4.46 -7.11
CA LEU A 76 -7.37 -4.78 -7.06
C LEU A 76 -8.26 -3.77 -7.82
N LEU A 77 -7.83 -2.51 -7.94
CA LEU A 77 -8.56 -1.51 -8.73
C LEU A 77 -8.36 -1.67 -10.24
N HIS A 78 -7.33 -2.38 -10.70
CA HIS A 78 -7.15 -2.68 -12.12
C HIS A 78 -7.81 -4.02 -12.46
N PRO A 79 -8.90 -4.05 -13.26
CA PRO A 79 -9.67 -5.27 -13.50
C PRO A 79 -8.82 -6.43 -14.02
N ASP A 80 -7.94 -6.19 -14.99
CA ASP A 80 -7.08 -7.23 -15.56
C ASP A 80 -6.10 -7.81 -14.53
N ARG A 81 -5.53 -6.94 -13.68
CA ARG A 81 -4.58 -7.36 -12.63
C ARG A 81 -5.29 -8.11 -11.51
N ARG A 82 -6.47 -7.62 -11.09
CA ARG A 82 -7.33 -8.30 -10.13
C ARG A 82 -7.70 -9.70 -10.65
N ASN A 83 -8.18 -9.82 -11.87
CA ASN A 83 -8.58 -11.11 -12.44
C ASN A 83 -7.40 -12.10 -12.53
N ALA A 84 -6.21 -11.62 -12.91
CA ALA A 84 -5.00 -12.44 -12.92
C ALA A 84 -4.60 -12.88 -11.50
N TYR A 85 -4.69 -11.97 -10.52
CA TYR A 85 -4.45 -12.26 -9.12
C TYR A 85 -5.45 -13.26 -8.54
N ASP A 86 -6.73 -13.09 -8.86
CA ASP A 86 -7.81 -13.98 -8.42
C ASP A 86 -7.65 -15.39 -8.96
N SER A 87 -7.21 -15.51 -10.22
CA SER A 87 -6.90 -16.80 -10.85
C SER A 87 -5.75 -17.50 -10.12
N GLN A 88 -4.69 -16.78 -9.75
CA GLN A 88 -3.58 -17.32 -8.95
C GLN A 88 -4.05 -17.77 -7.56
N LEU A 89 -4.91 -16.96 -6.94
CA LEU A 89 -5.42 -17.17 -5.59
C LEU A 89 -6.43 -18.33 -5.51
N GLN A 90 -7.06 -18.70 -6.62
CA GLN A 90 -7.88 -19.90 -6.76
C GLN A 90 -7.04 -21.15 -7.06
N ALA A 91 -6.00 -21.03 -7.88
CA ALA A 91 -5.09 -22.13 -8.21
C ALA A 91 -4.21 -22.55 -7.03
N ASN A 92 -3.87 -21.60 -6.15
CA ASN A 92 -3.10 -21.84 -4.95
C ASN A 92 -3.82 -21.17 -3.76
N PRO A 93 -4.84 -21.81 -3.18
CA PRO A 93 -5.46 -21.28 -1.98
C PRO A 93 -4.36 -21.23 -0.92
N VAL A 94 -3.92 -20.03 -0.55
CA VAL A 94 -2.99 -19.83 0.56
C VAL A 94 -3.71 -20.33 1.81
N THR A 95 -3.55 -21.61 2.13
CA THR A 95 -4.05 -22.23 3.35
C THR A 95 -3.07 -21.84 4.44
N PRO A 96 -3.51 -21.17 5.52
CA PRO A 96 -2.58 -20.63 6.52
C PRO A 96 -1.72 -21.65 7.27
N ALA A 97 -1.98 -22.94 7.09
CA ALA A 97 -1.23 -24.03 7.71
C ALA A 97 0.01 -24.48 6.92
N GLU A 98 0.16 -24.13 5.64
CA GLU A 98 1.14 -24.79 4.77
C GLU A 98 2.42 -23.97 4.53
N ALA A 99 2.38 -22.64 4.72
CA ALA A 99 3.57 -21.78 4.56
C ALA A 99 4.62 -21.98 5.67
N VAL A 100 4.23 -22.51 6.83
CA VAL A 100 5.17 -22.88 7.92
C VAL A 100 5.68 -24.31 7.75
N SER A 101 4.89 -25.20 7.13
CA SER A 101 5.24 -26.62 6.97
C SER A 101 6.15 -26.88 5.77
N ALA A 102 6.19 -26.01 4.76
CA ALA A 102 7.11 -26.14 3.62
C ALA A 102 8.61 -25.96 4.00
N LYS A 103 8.92 -25.49 5.22
CA LYS A 103 10.29 -25.40 5.73
C LYS A 103 10.70 -26.58 6.64
N LEU A 104 9.78 -27.47 6.99
CA LEU A 104 10.03 -28.59 7.92
C LEU A 104 9.56 -29.95 7.39
N ALA A 105 9.48 -30.13 6.07
CA ALA A 105 9.09 -31.39 5.45
C ALA A 105 10.30 -32.11 4.81
N HIS A 106 11.17 -32.66 5.66
CA HIS A 106 12.02 -33.81 5.35
C HIS A 106 12.04 -34.73 6.59
N GLY A 107 11.44 -35.92 6.44
CA GLY A 107 11.36 -36.99 7.47
C GLY A 107 9.89 -37.32 7.81
N GLU A 108 9.20 -38.11 6.99
CA GLU A 108 9.08 -39.59 7.02
C GLU A 108 7.86 -40.05 7.88
N PRO A 109 7.05 -41.03 7.39
CA PRO A 109 5.65 -41.16 7.76
C PRO A 109 5.45 -42.15 8.90
N ALA A 110 4.34 -41.98 9.61
CA ALA A 110 3.74 -43.05 10.37
C ALA A 110 2.22 -42.95 10.22
N ASP A 111 1.64 -44.09 9.86
CA ASP A 111 0.25 -44.51 10.10
C ASP A 111 -0.37 -43.81 11.32
N ASN A 112 -1.67 -43.56 11.36
CA ASN A 112 -2.62 -44.55 11.88
C ASN A 112 -4.04 -44.25 11.40
N GLN A 113 -4.61 -45.26 10.74
CA GLN A 113 -6.01 -45.40 10.41
C GLN A 113 -6.92 -45.34 11.65
N GLY A 114 -8.13 -44.79 11.47
CA GLY A 114 -9.16 -44.79 12.51
C GLY A 114 -10.47 -44.11 12.07
N THR A 115 -11.16 -44.69 11.10
CA THR A 115 -12.63 -44.56 10.91
C THR A 115 -13.26 -45.92 11.25
N PRO A 116 -14.58 -46.09 11.48
CA PRO A 116 -15.69 -45.11 11.55
C PRO A 116 -16.67 -45.40 12.73
N ALA A 117 -17.73 -44.56 12.89
CA ALA A 117 -19.15 -44.97 13.03
C ALA A 117 -20.02 -44.02 13.89
N THR A 118 -20.89 -43.28 13.20
CA THR A 118 -22.34 -43.10 13.40
C THR A 118 -22.98 -43.58 14.71
N ARG A 119 -23.75 -42.72 15.40
CA ARG A 119 -25.25 -42.71 15.36
C ARG A 119 -25.88 -41.72 16.37
N ILE A 120 -26.57 -40.73 15.78
CA ILE A 120 -27.82 -40.05 16.17
C ILE A 120 -28.58 -40.59 17.39
N THR A 121 -29.00 -39.72 18.32
CA THR A 121 -30.41 -39.40 18.73
C THR A 121 -30.48 -38.91 20.19
N THR A 122 -31.60 -38.23 20.51
CA THR A 122 -32.08 -37.73 21.83
C THR A 122 -31.40 -36.44 22.33
N SER A 123 -32.09 -35.41 22.84
CA SER A 123 -33.48 -35.27 23.28
C SER A 123 -33.80 -33.77 23.47
N SER A 124 -35.08 -33.43 23.25
CA SER A 124 -35.84 -32.36 23.91
C SER A 124 -35.46 -30.90 23.64
N ALA A 125 -36.27 -30.30 22.77
CA ALA A 125 -36.63 -28.89 22.84
C ALA A 125 -37.57 -28.64 24.02
N PRO A 126 -37.31 -27.64 24.88
CA PRO A 126 -38.32 -27.02 25.71
C PRO A 126 -38.76 -25.69 25.10
N GLU A 127 -40.05 -25.63 24.79
CA GLU A 127 -40.97 -24.50 24.89
C GLU A 127 -40.37 -23.09 25.09
N ALA A 128 -40.58 -22.23 24.11
CA ALA A 128 -40.25 -20.81 24.16
C ALA A 128 -41.19 -20.01 25.09
N PRO A 129 -40.68 -19.17 26.00
CA PRO A 129 -41.47 -18.11 26.63
C PRO A 129 -41.71 -16.94 25.66
N PRO A 130 -42.81 -16.17 25.81
CA PRO A 130 -43.22 -15.16 24.84
C PRO A 130 -42.27 -13.96 24.80
N LEU A 131 -41.96 -13.50 23.59
CA LEU A 131 -41.11 -12.35 23.29
C LEU A 131 -41.66 -11.05 23.92
N PRO A 132 -40.83 -10.25 24.63
CA PRO A 132 -41.15 -8.85 24.90
C PRO A 132 -41.03 -8.03 23.61
N GLN A 133 -42.14 -7.44 23.17
CA GLN A 133 -42.18 -6.52 22.02
C GLN A 133 -41.48 -5.20 22.40
N VAL A 134 -40.21 -5.05 21.98
CA VAL A 134 -39.52 -3.75 22.07
C VAL A 134 -40.02 -2.86 20.93
N ARG A 135 -40.92 -1.94 21.24
CA ARG A 135 -41.23 -0.79 20.39
C ARG A 135 -40.30 0.36 20.75
N THR A 136 -39.40 0.75 19.86
CA THR A 136 -38.84 2.12 19.89
C THR A 136 -38.29 2.57 18.52
N ALA A 137 -39.01 3.54 17.96
CA ALA A 137 -38.58 4.72 17.19
C ALA A 137 -37.52 4.59 16.06
N LEU A 138 -38.00 4.85 14.83
CA LEU A 138 -37.19 5.14 13.64
C LEU A 138 -36.52 6.53 13.79
N PRO A 139 -35.19 6.68 13.57
CA PRO A 139 -34.58 8.01 13.56
C PRO A 139 -34.86 8.77 12.24
N PRO A 140 -34.96 10.11 12.26
CA PRO A 140 -35.24 10.92 11.08
C PRO A 140 -34.02 11.02 10.14
N ARG A 141 -34.28 10.82 8.83
CA ARG A 141 -33.32 10.90 7.73
C ARG A 141 -32.97 12.37 7.44
N THR A 142 -31.82 12.84 7.93
CA THR A 142 -31.32 14.18 7.58
C THR A 142 -30.60 14.16 6.23
N ARG A 143 -31.03 15.06 5.34
CA ARG A 143 -30.53 15.22 3.97
C ARG A 143 -29.21 16.03 4.02
N ARG A 144 -28.05 15.37 3.90
CA ARG A 144 -26.75 16.06 3.87
C ARG A 144 -26.52 16.73 2.51
N ALA A 145 -26.13 18.01 2.53
CA ALA A 145 -25.73 18.78 1.36
C ALA A 145 -24.41 18.27 0.77
N SER A 146 -24.34 18.19 -0.57
CA SER A 146 -23.22 17.63 -1.33
C SER A 146 -22.06 18.62 -1.48
N PRO A 147 -20.79 18.22 -1.27
CA PRO A 147 -19.63 19.10 -1.33
C PRO A 147 -19.06 19.23 -2.77
N TRP A 148 -19.92 19.33 -3.77
CA TRP A 148 -19.50 19.51 -5.17
C TRP A 148 -18.60 20.74 -5.44
N PRO A 149 -18.70 21.90 -4.76
CA PRO A 149 -17.81 23.02 -5.08
C PRO A 149 -16.36 22.81 -4.62
N LEU A 150 -16.08 21.89 -3.68
CA LEU A 150 -14.70 21.63 -3.22
C LEU A 150 -13.89 20.78 -4.22
N LEU A 151 -14.54 19.93 -4.99
CA LEU A 151 -13.88 19.06 -5.98
C LEU A 151 -13.33 19.87 -7.17
N LEU A 152 -14.03 20.95 -7.56
CA LEU A 152 -13.59 21.84 -8.64
C LEU A 152 -12.33 22.64 -8.27
N ALA A 153 -12.25 23.11 -7.02
CA ALA A 153 -11.06 23.83 -6.54
C ALA A 153 -9.84 22.90 -6.43
N MET A 154 -10.03 21.65 -5.99
CA MET A 154 -8.94 20.68 -5.88
C MET A 154 -8.42 20.23 -7.25
N MET A 155 -9.31 20.09 -8.24
CA MET A 155 -8.95 19.74 -9.62
C MET A 155 -8.05 20.81 -10.28
N LEU A 156 -8.33 22.10 -10.04
CA LEU A 156 -7.48 23.20 -10.53
C LEU A 156 -6.06 23.14 -9.95
N ILE A 157 -5.91 22.79 -8.68
CA ILE A 157 -4.62 22.70 -8.00
C ILE A 157 -3.79 21.55 -8.57
N VAL A 158 -4.41 20.38 -8.82
CA VAL A 158 -3.73 19.22 -9.40
C VAL A 158 -3.27 19.48 -10.84
N ILE A 159 -4.09 20.19 -11.64
CA ILE A 159 -3.73 20.57 -13.01
C ILE A 159 -2.54 21.53 -13.01
N LEU A 160 -2.54 22.54 -12.11
CA LEU A 160 -1.43 23.48 -11.97
C LEU A 160 -0.14 22.78 -11.52
N LEU A 161 -0.24 21.83 -10.58
CA LEU A 161 0.92 21.07 -10.11
C LEU A 161 1.49 20.16 -11.20
N GLY A 162 0.63 19.51 -11.98
CA GLY A 162 1.02 18.68 -13.12
C GLY A 162 1.71 19.48 -14.23
N ALA A 163 1.17 20.67 -14.57
CA ALA A 163 1.78 21.56 -15.55
C ALA A 163 3.16 22.06 -15.08
N LEU A 164 3.32 22.33 -13.78
CA LEU A 164 4.60 22.74 -13.19
C LEU A 164 5.65 21.62 -13.31
N ILE A 165 5.29 20.38 -12.96
CA ILE A 165 6.19 19.21 -13.05
C ILE A 165 6.64 18.99 -14.51
N VAL A 166 5.71 19.06 -15.48
CA VAL A 166 6.04 18.92 -16.90
C VAL A 166 6.93 20.06 -17.39
N PHE A 167 6.68 21.29 -16.95
CA PHE A 167 7.48 22.46 -17.32
C PHE A 167 8.92 22.38 -16.81
N PHE A 168 9.12 21.97 -15.55
CA PHE A 168 10.45 21.79 -14.98
C PHE A 168 11.19 20.59 -15.60
N ASN A 169 10.48 19.49 -15.89
CA ASN A 169 11.08 18.33 -16.55
C ASN A 169 11.46 18.60 -18.02
N ARG A 170 10.80 19.56 -18.68
CA ARG A 170 11.17 20.02 -20.04
C ARG A 170 12.35 20.99 -20.05
N ARG A 171 12.61 21.69 -18.94
CA ARG A 171 13.61 22.76 -18.87
C ARG A 171 15.05 22.23 -18.78
N ASP A 172 15.24 20.96 -18.41
CA ASP A 172 16.54 20.30 -18.32
C ASP A 172 17.13 19.83 -19.66
N HIS A 173 16.36 19.87 -20.76
CA HIS A 173 16.84 19.42 -22.07
C HIS A 173 17.35 20.51 -23.02
N SER A 174 17.38 21.77 -22.59
CA SER A 174 17.96 22.86 -23.39
C SER A 174 19.47 22.97 -23.18
N LYS A 175 20.24 21.95 -23.56
CA LYS A 175 21.70 22.12 -23.77
C LYS A 175 21.91 22.95 -25.04
N PRO A 176 22.69 24.04 -25.01
CA PRO A 176 23.04 24.78 -26.21
C PRO A 176 23.97 23.94 -27.10
N ASP A 177 23.52 23.74 -28.31
CA ASP A 177 24.20 23.25 -29.49
C ASP A 177 25.52 24.01 -29.75
N LYS A 178 26.65 23.32 -29.56
CA LYS A 178 27.97 23.75 -30.03
C LYS A 178 28.43 22.86 -31.19
N SER A 179 28.09 23.27 -32.40
CA SER A 179 28.83 23.02 -33.64
C SER A 179 28.25 24.02 -34.65
N SER A 180 28.98 24.96 -35.25
CA SER A 180 30.28 24.84 -35.92
C SER A 180 30.77 26.21 -36.41
N SER A 181 32.07 26.27 -36.74
CA SER A 181 32.76 27.29 -37.58
C SER A 181 33.49 28.41 -36.84
N THR A 182 34.83 28.43 -36.93
CA THR A 182 35.56 29.42 -37.75
C THR A 182 37.08 29.28 -37.56
N GLY A 183 37.78 29.06 -38.68
CA GLY A 183 38.94 29.85 -39.09
C GLY A 183 40.30 29.59 -38.45
N ALA A 184 41.25 29.16 -39.29
CA ALA A 184 42.68 29.18 -39.02
C ALA A 184 43.29 30.60 -39.12
N ASN A 185 44.28 30.86 -38.23
CA ASN A 185 45.45 31.77 -38.35
C ASN A 185 45.26 33.32 -38.35
N PRO A 186 46.32 34.14 -38.13
CA PRO A 186 47.47 34.07 -37.19
C PRO A 186 47.83 35.44 -36.53
N ILE A 187 48.84 35.48 -35.62
CA ILE A 187 49.72 36.61 -35.15
C ILE A 187 49.10 38.00 -34.91
N ASP A 188 49.19 38.56 -33.68
CA ASP A 188 49.86 39.85 -33.42
C ASP A 188 49.97 40.16 -31.90
N SER A 189 50.85 41.10 -31.63
CA SER A 189 51.63 41.52 -30.49
C SER A 189 50.88 42.17 -29.31
N THR A 190 51.56 42.14 -28.15
CA THR A 190 51.74 43.25 -27.18
C THR A 190 50.51 44.06 -26.75
N ASP A 191 50.12 43.95 -25.48
CA ASP A 191 50.20 45.04 -24.48
C ASP A 191 49.70 44.51 -23.11
N ASN A 192 50.53 44.56 -22.07
CA ASN A 192 50.46 45.55 -20.97
C ASN A 192 49.66 45.01 -19.76
N ARG A 193 50.34 44.51 -18.71
CA ARG A 193 50.64 45.30 -17.48
C ARG A 193 49.32 45.85 -16.91
N LEU A 194 48.77 45.33 -15.84
CA LEU A 194 49.18 45.45 -14.44
C LEU A 194 48.36 44.37 -13.69
N GLN A 195 48.92 43.49 -12.87
CA GLN A 195 48.97 43.68 -11.42
C GLN A 195 49.76 42.51 -10.80
N GLN A 196 50.90 42.81 -10.20
CA GLN A 196 51.43 42.10 -9.02
C GLN A 196 50.74 42.71 -7.75
N PRO A 197 50.84 42.18 -6.50
CA PRO A 197 51.94 41.36 -5.96
C PRO A 197 51.62 40.26 -4.90
N ALA A 198 52.62 39.37 -4.74
CA ALA A 198 53.22 38.81 -3.52
C ALA A 198 52.38 38.49 -2.27
N TRP A 199 52.38 37.21 -1.83
CA TRP A 199 52.48 36.77 -0.41
C TRP A 199 53.08 35.35 -0.21
N ASP A 200 53.93 34.84 -1.11
CA ASP A 200 54.61 33.55 -0.89
C ASP A 200 55.95 33.72 -0.14
N TRP A 201 55.91 33.72 1.19
CA TRP A 201 57.07 33.44 2.04
C TRP A 201 56.64 32.70 3.31
N LEU A 202 56.98 31.42 3.42
CA LEU A 202 57.70 30.78 4.54
C LEU A 202 57.69 29.25 4.35
N ALA A 203 58.57 28.76 3.49
CA ALA A 203 59.13 27.43 3.60
C ALA A 203 60.62 27.54 3.29
N THR A 204 61.42 27.07 4.26
CA THR A 204 62.90 27.00 4.31
C THR A 204 63.63 28.26 4.76
#